data_AF-A0A7V1APC4-F1
#
_entry.id   AF-A0A7V1APC4-F1
#
_cell.length_a   1.000
_cell.length_b   1.000
_cell.length_c   1.000
_cell.angle_alpha   90.00
_cell.angle_beta   90.00
_cell.angle_gamma   90.00
#
_symmetry.space_group_name_H-M   'P 1'
#
loop_
_entity.id
_entity.type
_entity.pdbx_description
1 polymer ?
#
loop_
_entity_poly.entity_id
_entity_poly.type
_entity_poly.pdbx_seq_one_letter_code
_entity_poly.pdbx_strand_id
1 'polypeptide(L)' 'FRNRRVIGLNPSGSWPAKRWPDEKFIELGHRLSDRLNASLVVLWGPGEKKTAQRIAAGIGEHA' A
#
# COMPACT_ATOMS: atom_id res chain seq x y z
N PHE A 1 12.88 -1.29 13.15
CA PHE A 1 13.01 -2.09 11.91
C PHE A 1 13.59 -3.49 12.11
N ARG A 2 14.55 -3.75 13.01
CA ARG A 2 15.01 -5.13 13.26
C ARG A 2 13.86 -5.95 13.87
N ASN A 3 13.40 -6.97 13.12
CA ASN A 3 12.38 -7.98 13.45
C ASN A 3 10.93 -7.77 12.95
N ARG A 4 10.61 -6.71 12.18
CA ARG A 4 9.29 -6.58 11.53
C ARG A 4 9.38 -6.85 10.03
N ARG A 5 8.48 -7.68 9.48
CA ARG A 5 8.41 -7.94 8.03
C ARG A 5 8.07 -6.63 7.32
N VAL A 6 8.77 -6.31 6.24
CA VAL A 6 8.50 -5.13 5.41
C VAL A 6 7.91 -5.59 4.09
N ILE A 7 6.76 -5.04 3.71
CA ILE A 7 6.07 -5.38 2.46
C ILE A 7 5.84 -4.11 1.65
N GLY A 8 6.30 -4.11 0.39
CA GLY A 8 6.04 -3.03 -0.56
C GLY A 8 4.71 -3.24 -1.29
N LEU A 9 3.88 -2.19 -1.34
CA LEU A 9 2.69 -2.12 -2.19
C LEU A 9 2.96 -1.13 -3.32
N ASN A 10 2.80 -1.56 -4.57
CA ASN A 10 2.90 -0.69 -5.75
C ASN A 10 1.54 -0.63 -6.46
N PRO A 11 0.66 0.32 -6.10
CA PRO A 11 -0.69 0.42 -6.66
C PRO A 11 -0.73 0.99 -8.08
N SER A 12 0.39 1.56 -8.52
CA SER A 12 0.53 2.22 -9.80
C SER A 12 0.59 1.24 -10.98
N GLY A 13 0.29 1.77 -12.17
CA GLY A 13 0.46 1.05 -13.42
C GLY A 13 0.15 1.97 -14.60
N SER A 14 0.95 1.93 -15.67
CA SER A 14 0.79 2.87 -16.79
C SER A 14 -0.53 2.71 -17.55
N TRP A 15 -1.18 1.54 -17.45
CA TRP A 15 -2.42 1.22 -18.14
C TRP A 15 -3.58 1.17 -17.13
N PRO A 16 -4.57 2.08 -17.20
CA PRO A 16 -5.65 2.17 -16.21
C PRO A 16 -6.41 0.85 -16.00
N ALA A 17 -6.68 0.11 -17.08
CA ALA A 17 -7.38 -1.17 -17.03
C ALA A 17 -6.64 -2.30 -16.28
N LYS A 18 -5.33 -2.13 -16.01
CA LYS A 18 -4.52 -3.09 -15.26
C LYS A 18 -4.36 -2.72 -13.78
N ARG A 19 -4.94 -1.60 -13.34
CA ARG A 19 -4.87 -1.15 -11.94
C ARG A 19 -5.92 -1.86 -11.12
N TRP A 20 -5.52 -2.28 -9.93
CA TRP A 20 -6.49 -2.70 -8.93
C TRP A 20 -7.09 -1.45 -8.25
N PRO A 21 -8.36 -1.48 -7.81
CA PRO A 21 -8.95 -0.36 -7.07
C PRO A 21 -8.15 -0.02 -5.80
N ASP A 22 -8.08 1.26 -5.45
CA ASP A 22 -7.36 1.75 -4.27
C ASP A 22 -7.88 1.07 -2.98
N GLU A 23 -9.20 0.86 -2.89
CA GLU A 23 -9.87 0.24 -1.74
C GLU A 23 -9.41 -1.21 -1.52
N LYS A 24 -9.02 -1.90 -2.59
CA LYS A 24 -8.50 -3.27 -2.51
C LYS A 24 -7.06 -3.31 -1.99
N PHE A 25 -6.25 -2.30 -2.28
CA PHE A 25 -4.95 -2.13 -1.64
C PHE A 25 -5.08 -1.80 -0.15
N ILE A 26 -6.06 -0.98 0.22
CA ILE A 26 -6.35 -0.67 1.63
C ILE A 26 -6.78 -1.93 2.39
N GLU A 27 -7.73 -2.68 1.83
CA GLU A 27 -8.20 -3.96 2.38
C GLU A 27 -7.05 -4.97 2.55
N LEU A 28 -6.16 -5.06 1.54
CA LEU A 28 -4.98 -5.90 1.61
C LEU A 28 -4.02 -5.42 2.71
N GLY A 29 -3.80 -4.12 2.82
CA GLY A 29 -2.93 -3.52 3.83
C GLY A 29 -3.36 -3.91 5.25
N HIS A 30 -4.64 -3.74 5.59
CA HIS A 30 -5.16 -4.19 6.89
C HIS A 30 -4.87 -5.67 7.15
N ARG A 31 -5.17 -6.55 6.18
CA ARG A 31 -4.94 -8.00 6.32
C ARG A 31 -3.46 -8.35 6.51
N LEU A 32 -2.54 -7.65 5.83
CA LEU A 32 -1.11 -7.89 5.95
C LEU A 32 -0.56 -7.39 7.28
N SER A 33 -0.98 -6.21 7.73
CA SER A 33 -0.60 -5.67 9.05
C SER A 33 -1.07 -6.59 10.17
N ASP A 34 -2.33 -7.04 10.13
CA ASP A 34 -2.92 -7.89 11.17
C ASP A 34 -2.31 -9.29 11.20
N ARG A 35 -2.22 -9.95 10.03
CA ARG A 35 -1.82 -11.37 9.97
C ARG A 35 -0.32 -11.60 10.06
N LEU A 36 0.48 -10.64 9.60
CA LEU A 36 1.93 -10.84 9.46
C LEU A 36 2.73 -9.94 10.40
N ASN A 37 2.06 -9.09 11.20
CA ASN A 37 2.71 -8.02 11.95
C ASN A 37 3.66 -7.25 11.03
N ALA A 38 3.24 -6.93 9.80
CA ALA A 38 4.09 -6.31 8.80
C ALA A 38 4.05 -4.78 8.88
N SER A 39 5.18 -4.14 8.60
CA SER A 39 5.22 -2.73 8.21
C SER A 39 5.04 -2.65 6.71
N LEU A 40 4.19 -1.74 6.25
CA LEU A 40 3.91 -1.58 4.83
C LEU A 40 4.69 -0.37 4.29
N VAL A 41 4.99 -0.40 3.00
CA VAL A 41 5.58 0.73 2.27
C VAL A 41 4.80 0.89 0.98
N VAL A 42 4.15 2.04 0.78
CA VAL A 42 3.44 2.33 -0.47
C VAL A 42 4.38 3.06 -1.44
N LEU A 43 4.73 2.38 -2.53
CA LEU A 43 5.61 2.89 -3.58
C LEU A 43 4.83 3.78 -4.55
N TRP A 44 5.53 4.76 -5.15
CA TRP A 44 4.96 5.64 -6.15
C TRP A 44 6.05 6.22 -7.06
N GLY A 45 5.68 6.49 -8.31
CA GLY A 45 6.48 7.24 -9.29
C GLY A 45 5.96 8.66 -9.52
N PRO A 46 6.63 9.48 -10.36
CA PRO A 46 6.23 10.86 -10.63
C PRO A 46 4.74 11.00 -10.98
N GLY A 47 4.02 11.88 -10.25
CA GLY A 47 2.58 12.12 -10.43
C GLY A 47 1.66 11.21 -9.62
N GLU A 48 2.17 10.14 -9.00
CA GLU A 48 1.34 9.10 -8.35
C GLU A 48 1.24 9.27 -6.83
N LYS A 49 1.97 10.24 -6.27
CA LYS A 49 2.06 10.49 -4.82
C LYS A 49 0.70 10.62 -4.14
N LYS A 50 -0.26 11.31 -4.76
CA LYS A 50 -1.60 11.52 -4.17
C LYS A 50 -2.35 10.20 -3.99
N THR A 51 -2.25 9.28 -4.95
CA THR A 51 -2.86 7.95 -4.86
C THR A 51 -2.19 7.12 -3.77
N ALA A 52 -0.86 7.10 -3.73
CA ALA A 52 -0.13 6.40 -2.68
C ALA A 52 -0.45 6.93 -1.27
N GLN A 53 -0.57 8.25 -1.11
CA GLN A 53 -0.97 8.87 0.16
C GLN A 53 -2.40 8.49 0.57
N ARG A 54 -3.34 8.43 -0.38
CA ARG A 54 -4.72 7.99 -0.10
C ARG A 54 -4.74 6.55 0.41
N ILE A 55 -3.99 5.66 -0.26
CA ILE A 55 -3.90 4.26 0.13
C ILE A 55 -3.23 4.11 1.50
N ALA A 56 -2.08 4.76 1.72
CA ALA A 56 -1.41 4.72 3.03
C ALA A 56 -2.30 5.25 4.17
N ALA A 57 -3.00 6.36 3.94
CA ALA A 57 -3.94 6.92 4.91
C ALA A 57 -5.13 5.98 5.18
N GLY A 58 -5.63 5.29 4.16
CA GLY A 58 -6.69 4.28 4.32
C GLY A 58 -6.25 3.06 5.13
N ILE A 59 -4.97 2.68 5.04
CA ILE A 59 -4.39 1.57 5.80
C ILE A 59 -4.21 1.93 7.30
N GLY A 60 -3.84 3.18 7.62
CA GLY A 60 -3.60 3.68 8.98
C GLY A 60 -2.13 3.70 9.41
N GLU A 61 -1.82 3.95 10.70
CA GLU A 61 -0.45 4.14 11.27
C GLU A 61 0.50 2.91 11.19
N HIS A 62 0.25 1.98 10.27
CA HIS A 62 1.07 0.79 10.01
C HIS A 62 1.70 0.79 8.60
N ALA A 63 1.50 1.87 7.83
CA ALA A 63 2.01 2.11 6.48
C ALA A 63 3.16 3.14 6.40
#